data_AF-A0A2I0I7N8-F1
#
_entry.id   AF-A0A2I0I7N8-F1
#
_cell.length_a   1.000
_cell.length_b   1.000
_cell.length_c   1.000
_cell.angle_alpha   90.00
_cell.angle_beta   90.00
_cell.angle_gamma   90.00
#
_symmetry.space_group_name_H-M   'P 1'
#
loop_
_entity.id
_entity.type
_entity.pdbx_description
1 polymer ?
#
loop_
_entity_poly.entity_id
_entity_poly.type
_entity_poly.pdbx_seq_one_letter_code
_entity_poly.pdbx_strand_id
1 'polypeptide(L)'
;MQATVLEKLYCDDLRQKKELQEALAKEKESFETFKNQQTEERSASSNCRTILEGQIATTNHMMQELQDKIASTEELLEVCKKEREELQVCLENALKVNEELLTSQHREAPTSHRQQGLMEFSFSEIQEATDNFDPSLKLEEGDYGSIYRGVLRHTPVTIKMLHPDSSQGPSRYHPEVFENFRRAH
;
A
#
# COMPACT_ATOMS: atom_id res chain seq x y z
N MET A 1 -37.53 13.17 -106.77
CA MET A 1 -36.31 13.65 -106.08
C MET A 1 -36.60 14.25 -104.70
N GLN A 2 -37.64 15.07 -104.51
CA GLN A 2 -37.93 15.66 -103.18
C GLN A 2 -38.45 14.65 -102.14
N ALA A 3 -39.35 13.73 -102.51
CA ALA A 3 -39.91 12.73 -101.60
C ALA A 3 -38.85 11.78 -101.00
N THR A 4 -37.88 11.35 -101.81
CA THR A 4 -36.77 10.47 -101.41
C THR A 4 -35.78 11.13 -100.44
N VAL A 5 -35.63 12.46 -100.48
CA VAL A 5 -34.77 13.20 -99.55
C VAL A 5 -35.44 13.33 -98.18
N LEU A 6 -36.76 13.57 -98.16
CA LEU A 6 -37.56 13.64 -96.93
C LEU A 6 -37.61 12.29 -96.19
N GLU A 7 -37.79 11.18 -96.90
CA GLU A 7 -37.77 9.83 -96.31
C GLU A 7 -36.42 9.52 -95.64
N LYS A 8 -35.31 9.91 -96.27
CA LYS A 8 -33.97 9.71 -95.71
C LYS A 8 -33.76 10.55 -94.44
N LEU A 9 -34.13 11.83 -94.48
CA LEU A 9 -34.09 12.73 -93.32
C LEU A 9 -34.92 12.19 -92.16
N TYR A 10 -36.12 11.68 -92.43
CA TYR A 10 -36.99 11.08 -91.41
C TYR A 10 -36.39 9.81 -90.80
N CYS A 11 -35.80 8.93 -91.62
CA CYS A 11 -35.08 7.75 -91.11
C CYS A 11 -33.87 8.12 -90.23
N ASP A 12 -33.13 9.16 -90.61
CA ASP A 12 -31.96 9.63 -89.86
C ASP A 12 -32.38 10.24 -88.51
N ASP A 13 -33.45 11.06 -88.47
CA ASP A 13 -34.00 11.63 -87.24
C ASP A 13 -34.53 10.54 -86.29
N LEU A 14 -35.22 9.53 -86.83
CA LEU A 14 -35.71 8.38 -86.06
C LEU A 14 -34.54 7.56 -85.46
N ARG A 15 -33.45 7.40 -86.21
CA ARG A 15 -32.24 6.74 -85.73
C ARG A 15 -31.57 7.54 -84.60
N GLN A 16 -31.38 8.85 -84.79
CA GLN A 16 -30.82 9.71 -83.75
C GLN A 16 -31.66 9.72 -82.48
N LYS A 17 -32.99 9.76 -82.60
CA LYS A 17 -33.91 9.67 -81.47
C LYS A 17 -33.73 8.36 -80.69
N LYS A 18 -33.56 7.24 -81.39
CA LYS A 18 -33.32 5.93 -80.77
C LYS A 18 -31.97 5.89 -80.04
N GLU A 19 -30.90 6.39 -80.69
CA GLU A 19 -29.57 6.47 -80.09
C GLU A 19 -29.55 7.35 -78.83
N LEU A 20 -30.23 8.50 -78.85
CA LEU A 20 -30.38 9.37 -77.68
C LEU A 20 -31.17 8.69 -76.55
N GLN A 21 -32.22 7.93 -76.87
CA GLN A 21 -32.98 7.18 -75.87
C GLN A 21 -32.15 6.07 -75.23
N GLU A 22 -31.37 5.34 -76.02
CA GLU A 22 -30.45 4.30 -75.52
C GLU A 22 -29.35 4.91 -74.66
N ALA A 23 -28.75 6.03 -75.08
CA ALA A 23 -27.77 6.76 -74.30
C ALA A 23 -28.35 7.26 -72.96
N LEU A 24 -29.55 7.84 -72.99
CA LEU A 24 -30.24 8.31 -71.78
C LEU A 24 -30.59 7.15 -70.83
N ALA A 25 -31.02 6.00 -71.36
CA ALA A 25 -31.31 4.82 -70.55
C ALA A 25 -30.04 4.29 -69.86
N LYS A 26 -28.93 4.21 -70.62
CA LYS A 26 -27.63 3.80 -70.11
C LYS A 26 -27.10 4.77 -69.05
N GLU A 27 -27.25 6.07 -69.26
CA GLU A 27 -26.85 7.09 -68.28
C GLU A 27 -27.65 6.97 -67.00
N LYS A 28 -28.98 6.80 -67.08
CA LYS A 28 -29.84 6.56 -65.90
C LYS A 28 -29.45 5.31 -65.12
N GLU A 29 -29.16 4.21 -65.81
CA GLU A 29 -28.70 2.98 -65.16
C GLU A 29 -27.35 3.17 -64.47
N SER A 30 -26.40 3.84 -65.14
CA SER A 30 -25.09 4.17 -64.55
C SER A 30 -25.22 5.11 -63.35
N PHE A 31 -26.16 6.04 -63.38
CA PHE A 31 -26.42 6.94 -62.27
C PHE A 31 -27.04 6.21 -61.07
N GLU A 32 -27.99 5.30 -61.30
CA GLU A 32 -28.63 4.55 -60.21
C GLU A 32 -27.64 3.58 -59.55
N THR A 33 -26.79 2.91 -60.34
CA THR A 33 -25.71 2.06 -59.80
C THR A 33 -24.70 2.86 -58.98
N PHE A 34 -24.27 4.03 -59.46
CA PHE A 34 -23.39 4.92 -58.70
C PHE A 34 -24.03 5.39 -57.38
N LYS A 35 -25.31 5.76 -57.42
CA LYS A 35 -26.06 6.19 -56.24
C LYS A 35 -26.14 5.07 -55.20
N ASN A 36 -26.45 3.83 -55.63
CA ASN A 36 -26.50 2.68 -54.74
C ASN A 36 -25.13 2.40 -54.10
N GLN A 37 -24.06 2.40 -54.90
CA GLN A 37 -22.70 2.20 -54.41
C GLN A 37 -22.30 3.28 -53.39
N GLN A 38 -22.63 4.55 -53.66
CA GLN A 38 -22.38 5.65 -52.72
C GLN A 38 -23.16 5.47 -51.40
N THR A 39 -24.40 4.99 -51.45
CA THR A 39 -25.17 4.74 -50.22
C THR A 39 -24.60 3.60 -49.39
N GLU A 40 -24.12 2.53 -50.03
CA GLU A 40 -23.47 1.41 -49.36
C GLU A 40 -22.15 1.84 -48.71
N GLU A 41 -21.31 2.58 -49.43
CA GLU A 41 -20.04 3.09 -48.91
C GLU A 41 -20.25 4.04 -47.72
N ARG A 42 -21.25 4.92 -47.80
CA ARG A 42 -21.62 5.78 -46.66
C ARG A 42 -22.12 4.98 -45.47
N SER A 43 -22.92 3.94 -45.68
CA SER A 43 -23.40 3.07 -44.61
C SER A 43 -22.25 2.33 -43.94
N ALA A 44 -21.35 1.74 -44.72
CA ALA A 44 -20.16 1.06 -44.21
C ALA A 44 -19.25 2.02 -43.42
N SER A 45 -18.99 3.21 -43.96
CA SER A 45 -18.20 4.25 -43.29
C SER A 45 -18.84 4.71 -41.97
N SER A 46 -20.16 4.92 -41.96
CA SER A 46 -20.92 5.26 -40.76
C SER A 46 -20.82 4.19 -39.68
N ASN A 47 -20.95 2.92 -40.06
CA ASN A 47 -20.85 1.81 -39.11
C ASN A 47 -19.44 1.72 -38.50
N CYS A 48 -18.40 1.82 -39.32
CA CYS A 48 -17.02 1.87 -38.85
C CYS A 48 -16.79 3.05 -37.89
N ARG A 49 -17.35 4.22 -38.20
CA ARG A 49 -17.27 5.41 -37.36
C ARG A 49 -17.86 5.16 -35.97
N THR A 50 -19.06 4.57 -35.88
CA THR A 50 -19.71 4.28 -34.59
C THR A 50 -18.89 3.30 -33.74
N ILE A 51 -18.28 2.29 -34.36
CA ILE A 51 -17.41 1.33 -33.65
C ILE A 51 -16.20 2.06 -33.06
N LEU A 52 -15.53 2.89 -33.85
CA LEU A 52 -14.36 3.65 -33.40
C LEU A 52 -14.74 4.65 -32.29
N GLU A 53 -15.87 5.36 -32.42
CA GLU A 53 -16.37 6.27 -31.38
C GLU A 53 -16.63 5.53 -30.05
N GLY A 54 -17.20 4.32 -30.11
CA GLY A 54 -17.38 3.47 -28.93
C GLY A 54 -16.06 3.02 -28.30
N GLN A 55 -15.07 2.64 -29.12
CA GLN A 55 -13.73 2.31 -28.63
C GLN A 55 -13.06 3.51 -27.95
N ILE A 56 -13.13 4.70 -28.56
CA ILE A 56 -12.59 5.94 -27.98
C ILE A 56 -13.24 6.25 -26.64
N ALA A 57 -14.57 6.13 -26.54
CA ALA A 57 -15.29 6.34 -25.28
C ALA A 57 -14.82 5.37 -24.19
N THR A 58 -14.63 4.09 -24.55
CA THR A 58 -14.15 3.05 -23.63
C THR A 58 -12.73 3.35 -23.15
N THR A 59 -11.82 3.70 -24.06
CA THR A 59 -10.44 4.04 -23.70
C THR A 59 -10.36 5.29 -22.84
N ASN A 60 -11.19 6.31 -23.12
CA ASN A 60 -11.26 7.52 -22.30
C ASN A 60 -11.76 7.22 -20.89
N HIS A 61 -12.76 6.35 -20.75
CA HIS A 61 -13.24 5.93 -19.44
C HIS A 61 -12.16 5.22 -18.61
N MET A 62 -11.44 4.27 -19.22
CA MET A 62 -10.33 3.59 -18.55
C MET A 62 -9.19 4.56 -18.16
N MET A 63 -8.90 5.52 -19.04
CA MET A 63 -7.88 6.54 -18.77
C MET A 63 -8.27 7.41 -17.56
N GLN A 64 -9.54 7.81 -17.47
CA GLN A 64 -10.05 8.56 -16.32
C GLN A 64 -9.92 7.73 -15.03
N GLU A 65 -10.31 6.45 -15.05
CA GLU A 65 -10.20 5.57 -13.87
C GLU A 65 -8.74 5.46 -13.39
N LEU A 66 -7.78 5.34 -14.32
CA LEU A 66 -6.36 5.32 -13.99
C LEU A 66 -5.86 6.66 -13.45
N GLN A 67 -6.32 7.78 -14.00
CA GLN A 67 -5.98 9.12 -13.50
C GLN A 67 -6.48 9.31 -12.07
N ASP A 68 -7.71 8.90 -11.77
CA ASP A 68 -8.29 9.00 -10.43
C ASP A 68 -7.51 8.13 -9.42
N LYS A 69 -7.07 6.93 -9.83
CA LYS A 69 -6.20 6.07 -9.00
C LYS A 69 -4.84 6.71 -8.74
N ILE A 70 -4.22 7.31 -9.76
CA ILE A 70 -2.94 8.00 -9.61
C ILE A 70 -3.08 9.15 -8.60
N ALA A 71 -4.09 10.01 -8.78
CA ALA A 71 -4.34 11.13 -7.88
C ALA A 71 -4.54 10.67 -6.42
N SER A 72 -5.33 9.61 -6.22
CA SER A 72 -5.54 9.02 -4.88
C SER A 72 -4.24 8.49 -4.27
N THR A 73 -3.39 7.82 -5.05
CA THR A 73 -2.11 7.30 -4.56
C THR A 73 -1.08 8.40 -4.27
N GLU A 74 -1.09 9.48 -5.05
CA GLU A 74 -0.23 10.64 -4.84
C GLU A 74 -0.59 11.35 -3.53
N GLU A 75 -1.88 11.51 -3.22
CA GLU A 75 -2.35 12.07 -1.95
C GLU A 75 -1.89 11.22 -0.76
N LEU A 76 -2.06 9.89 -0.81
CA LEU A 76 -1.58 8.99 0.23
C LEU A 76 -0.06 9.04 0.40
N LEU A 77 0.68 9.12 -0.70
CA LEU A 77 2.15 9.22 -0.65
C LEU A 77 2.59 10.52 0.03
N GLU A 78 1.89 11.63 -0.20
CA GLU A 78 2.17 12.91 0.44
C GLU A 78 1.94 12.85 1.96
N VAL A 79 0.88 12.16 2.42
CA VAL A 79 0.63 11.91 3.83
C VAL A 79 1.77 11.09 4.45
N CYS A 80 2.13 9.96 3.83
CA CYS A 80 3.22 9.10 4.31
C CYS A 80 4.57 9.83 4.38
N LYS A 81 4.85 10.75 3.44
CA LYS A 81 6.08 11.56 3.46
C LYS A 81 6.10 12.50 4.66
N LYS A 82 5.00 13.19 4.95
CA LYS A 82 4.89 14.10 6.11
C LYS A 82 5.06 13.35 7.42
N GLU A 83 4.38 12.23 7.59
CA GLU A 83 4.53 11.39 8.79
C GLU A 83 5.98 10.94 8.99
N ARG A 84 6.67 10.56 7.91
CA ARG A 84 8.09 10.20 7.98
C ARG A 84 8.97 11.37 8.40
N GLU A 85 8.73 12.57 7.88
CA GLU A 85 9.47 13.78 8.25
C GLU A 85 9.24 14.15 9.72
N GLU A 86 8.00 14.06 10.21
CA GLU A 86 7.67 14.29 11.62
C GLU A 86 8.37 13.29 12.54
N LEU A 87 8.34 12.00 12.19
CA LEU A 87 9.04 10.95 12.94
C LEU A 87 10.56 11.14 12.93
N GLN A 88 11.12 11.60 11.81
CA GLN A 88 12.55 11.90 11.71
C GLN A 88 12.93 13.04 12.67
N VAL A 89 12.14 14.12 12.71
CA VAL A 89 12.35 15.22 13.67
C VAL A 89 12.23 14.74 15.12
N CYS A 90 11.25 13.89 15.41
CA CYS A 90 11.10 13.31 16.76
C CYS A 90 12.32 12.47 17.16
N LEU A 91 12.84 11.66 16.23
CA LEU A 91 14.04 10.84 16.44
C LEU A 91 15.26 11.71 16.73
N GLU A 92 15.51 12.74 15.93
CA GLU A 92 16.63 13.67 16.12
C GLU A 92 16.56 14.37 17.49
N ASN A 93 15.36 14.84 17.87
CA ASN A 93 15.14 15.46 19.17
C ASN A 93 15.36 14.47 20.33
N ALA A 94 14.88 13.23 20.21
CA ALA A 94 15.05 12.21 21.23
C ALA A 94 16.54 11.83 21.42
N LEU A 95 17.30 11.70 20.32
CA LEU A 95 18.74 11.45 20.37
C LEU A 95 19.49 12.58 21.08
N LYS A 96 19.16 13.84 20.74
CA LYS A 96 19.76 15.02 21.36
C LYS A 96 19.50 15.07 22.87
N VAL A 97 18.26 14.84 23.30
CA VAL A 97 17.92 14.80 24.73
C VAL A 97 18.69 13.69 25.45
N ASN A 98 18.82 12.51 24.83
CA ASN A 98 19.57 11.41 25.42
C ASN A 98 21.07 11.73 25.57
N GLU A 99 21.66 12.42 24.58
CA GLU A 99 23.05 12.89 24.65
C GLU A 99 23.27 13.97 25.73
N GLU A 100 22.32 14.89 25.89
CA GLU A 100 22.32 15.89 26.96
C GLU A 100 22.19 15.24 28.35
N LEU A 101 21.41 14.15 28.47
CA LEU A 101 21.29 13.40 29.73
C LEU A 101 22.60 12.69 30.09
N LEU A 102 23.28 12.09 29.12
CA LEU A 102 24.58 11.42 29.34
C LEU A 102 25.67 12.42 29.74
N THR A 103 25.67 13.61 29.15
CA THR A 103 26.66 14.66 29.47
C THR A 103 26.39 15.33 30.82
N SER A 104 25.14 15.45 31.25
CA SER A 104 24.78 15.97 32.59
C SER A 104 25.08 14.96 33.71
N GLN A 105 24.88 13.65 33.49
CA GLN A 105 25.27 12.62 34.46
C GLN A 105 26.79 12.58 34.74
N HIS A 106 27.63 12.97 33.77
CA HIS A 106 29.08 13.07 33.98
C HIS A 106 29.54 14.34 34.71
N ARG A 107 28.66 15.34 34.88
CA ARG A 107 29.04 16.67 35.43
C ARG A 107 28.63 16.88 36.88
N GLU A 108 27.79 16.03 37.44
CA GLU A 108 27.49 16.02 38.87
C GLU A 108 28.60 15.25 39.62
N ALA A 109 29.35 15.95 40.48
CA ALA A 109 30.25 15.32 41.45
C ALA A 109 29.45 14.30 42.29
N PRO A 110 30.05 13.17 42.72
CA PRO A 110 29.32 12.09 43.37
C PRO A 110 28.82 12.55 44.74
N THR A 111 27.59 13.07 44.79
CA THR A 111 26.91 13.30 46.05
C THR A 111 26.50 11.93 46.58
N SER A 112 26.94 11.67 47.81
CA SER A 112 26.89 10.37 48.48
C SER A 112 25.46 9.91 48.79
N HIS A 113 24.69 9.52 47.77
CA HIS A 113 23.65 8.50 47.90
C HIS A 113 24.13 7.33 47.08
N ARG A 114 24.94 6.49 47.74
CA ARG A 114 25.40 5.19 47.27
C ARG A 114 24.20 4.45 46.71
N GLN A 115 24.04 4.49 45.39
CA GLN A 115 23.38 3.44 44.64
C GLN A 115 24.08 2.17 45.10
N GLN A 116 23.45 1.42 46.01
CA GLN A 116 23.95 0.12 46.40
C GLN A 116 23.94 -0.69 45.12
N GLY A 117 25.13 -0.91 44.57
CA GLY A 117 25.31 -1.50 43.25
C GLY A 117 24.51 -2.78 43.14
N LEU A 118 23.78 -2.92 42.05
CA LEU A 118 23.22 -4.19 41.62
C LEU A 118 24.38 -5.20 41.64
N MET A 119 24.28 -6.19 42.51
CA MET A 119 25.24 -7.29 42.57
C MET A 119 24.71 -8.41 41.68
N GLU A 120 25.51 -8.77 40.69
CA GLU A 120 25.25 -9.94 39.85
C GLU A 120 25.68 -11.20 40.60
N PHE A 121 24.82 -12.21 40.56
CA PHE A 121 25.08 -13.54 41.10
C PHE A 121 24.96 -14.55 39.95
N SER A 122 25.91 -15.47 39.90
CA SER A 122 25.83 -16.59 38.95
C SER A 122 24.68 -17.52 39.30
N PHE A 123 24.12 -18.20 38.30
CA PHE A 123 23.07 -19.20 38.54
C PHE A 123 23.53 -20.29 39.52
N SER A 124 24.80 -20.69 39.46
CA SER A 124 25.39 -21.65 40.39
C SER A 124 25.37 -21.16 41.84
N GLU A 125 25.66 -19.88 42.10
CA GLU A 125 25.55 -19.29 43.45
C GLU A 125 24.10 -19.33 43.96
N ILE A 126 23.14 -19.05 43.08
CA ILE A 126 21.71 -19.12 43.42
C ILE A 126 21.28 -20.57 43.71
N GLN A 127 21.75 -21.53 42.91
CA GLN A 127 21.46 -22.94 43.08
C GLN A 127 22.03 -23.49 44.38
N GLU A 128 23.28 -23.13 44.73
CA GLU A 128 23.89 -23.49 46.01
C GLU A 128 23.15 -22.85 47.20
N ALA A 129 22.80 -21.56 47.08
CA ALA A 129 22.09 -20.85 48.15
C ALA A 129 20.70 -21.43 48.46
N THR A 130 20.08 -22.12 47.50
CA THR A 130 18.74 -22.73 47.59
C THR A 130 18.77 -24.25 47.67
N ASP A 131 19.94 -24.86 47.89
CA ASP A 131 20.13 -26.32 47.88
C ASP A 131 19.46 -27.00 46.67
N ASN A 132 19.80 -26.53 45.47
CA ASN A 132 19.19 -26.98 44.21
C ASN A 132 17.66 -26.78 44.14
N PHE A 133 17.18 -25.66 44.70
CA PHE A 133 15.75 -25.32 44.78
C PHE A 133 14.93 -26.36 45.57
N ASP A 134 15.49 -26.86 46.69
CA ASP A 134 14.83 -27.83 47.54
C ASP A 134 13.42 -27.33 47.96
N PRO A 135 12.35 -28.13 47.75
CA PRO A 135 10.99 -27.74 48.12
C PRO A 135 10.81 -27.35 49.60
N SER A 136 11.64 -27.86 50.52
CA SER A 136 11.64 -27.50 51.94
C SER A 136 12.16 -26.09 52.24
N LEU A 137 12.82 -25.46 51.26
CA LEU A 137 13.25 -24.06 51.30
C LEU A 137 12.28 -23.12 50.59
N LYS A 138 11.22 -23.66 49.97
CA LYS A 138 10.17 -22.86 49.34
C LYS A 138 9.31 -22.19 50.41
N LEU A 139 9.21 -20.88 50.31
CA LEU A 139 8.39 -20.05 51.19
C LEU A 139 6.98 -19.85 50.60
N GLU A 140 6.91 -19.64 49.29
CA GLU A 140 5.65 -19.30 48.61
C GLU A 140 5.66 -19.78 47.16
N GLU A 141 4.48 -20.10 46.65
CA GLU A 141 4.20 -20.26 45.22
C GLU A 141 3.17 -19.23 44.79
N GLY A 142 3.49 -18.47 43.74
CA GLY A 142 2.56 -17.55 43.10
C GLY A 142 2.46 -17.78 41.59
N ASP A 143 1.52 -17.09 40.96
CA ASP A 143 1.26 -17.21 39.51
C ASP A 143 2.49 -16.83 38.64
N TYR A 144 3.39 -16.02 39.18
CA TYR A 144 4.56 -15.48 38.49
C TYR A 144 5.87 -16.19 38.83
N GLY A 145 5.85 -17.11 39.80
CA GLY A 145 7.07 -17.78 40.24
C GLY A 145 7.03 -18.27 41.68
N SER A 146 8.13 -18.93 42.05
CA SER A 146 8.37 -19.48 43.38
C SER A 146 9.30 -18.58 44.18
N ILE A 147 9.07 -18.47 45.49
CA ILE A 147 9.95 -17.76 46.41
C ILE A 147 10.65 -18.78 47.31
N TYR A 148 11.98 -18.73 47.37
CA TYR A 148 12.83 -19.58 48.20
C TYR A 148 13.60 -18.77 49.23
N ARG A 149 13.82 -19.34 50.41
CA ARG A 149 14.86 -18.85 51.33
C ARG A 149 16.21 -19.38 50.89
N GLY A 150 17.25 -18.57 51.04
CA GLY A 150 18.62 -19.01 50.79
C GLY A 150 19.66 -18.17 51.53
N VAL A 151 20.92 -18.55 51.40
CA VAL A 151 22.04 -17.80 51.96
C VAL A 151 23.06 -17.54 50.86
N LEU A 152 23.17 -16.28 50.41
CA LEU A 152 24.16 -15.85 49.42
C LEU A 152 25.31 -15.15 50.13
N ARG A 153 26.54 -15.66 49.98
CA ARG A 153 27.76 -15.06 50.57
C ARG A 153 27.58 -14.71 52.05
N HIS A 154 27.08 -15.68 52.83
CA HIS A 154 26.78 -15.56 54.26
C HIS A 154 25.66 -14.56 54.63
N THR A 155 24.90 -14.08 53.65
CA THR A 155 23.75 -13.20 53.87
C THR A 155 22.45 -13.97 53.63
N PRO A 156 21.54 -14.06 54.62
CA PRO A 156 20.21 -14.60 54.40
C PRO A 156 19.45 -13.76 53.40
N VAL A 157 18.88 -14.40 52.39
CA VAL A 157 18.16 -13.76 51.28
C VAL A 157 16.86 -14.51 50.97
N THR A 158 15.99 -13.81 50.27
CA THR A 158 14.81 -14.39 49.63
C THR A 158 15.02 -14.33 48.12
N ILE A 159 14.95 -15.47 47.46
CA ILE A 159 15.23 -15.64 46.04
C ILE A 159 13.90 -15.90 45.34
N LYS A 160 13.50 -14.99 44.45
CA LYS A 160 12.29 -15.13 43.62
C LYS A 160 12.69 -15.71 42.27
N MET A 161 12.24 -16.93 41.98
CA MET A 161 12.45 -17.62 40.72
C MET A 161 11.21 -17.46 39.85
N LEU A 162 11.34 -16.82 38.69
CA LEU A 162 10.21 -16.58 37.78
C LEU A 162 9.94 -17.81 36.91
N HIS A 163 8.66 -18.11 36.66
CA HIS A 163 8.29 -19.20 35.75
C HIS A 163 8.60 -18.83 34.29
N PRO A 164 9.32 -19.69 33.53
CA PRO A 164 9.67 -19.42 32.14
C PRO A 164 8.43 -19.28 31.22
N ASP A 165 7.32 -19.94 31.59
CA ASP A 165 6.06 -19.96 30.84
C ASP A 165 4.97 -19.04 31.42
N SER A 166 5.32 -18.15 32.35
CA SER A 166 4.38 -17.08 32.71
C SER A 166 4.08 -16.30 31.43
N SER A 167 2.81 -16.09 31.10
CA SER A 167 2.31 -15.63 29.81
C SER A 167 2.68 -14.18 29.45
N GLN A 168 3.76 -13.65 30.01
CA GLN A 168 4.41 -12.41 29.67
C GLN A 168 5.91 -12.73 29.54
N GLY A 169 6.41 -12.80 28.31
CA GLY A 169 7.78 -13.18 27.99
C GLY A 169 8.86 -12.25 28.59
N PRO A 170 10.14 -12.40 28.18
CA PRO A 170 11.28 -11.65 28.72
C PRO A 170 11.24 -10.13 28.51
N SER A 171 10.13 -9.56 28.02
CA SER A 171 9.97 -8.15 27.66
C SER A 171 9.37 -7.27 28.75
N ARG A 172 9.23 -7.75 29.99
CA ARG A 172 8.93 -6.89 31.13
C ARG A 172 9.94 -7.15 32.23
N TYR A 173 11.05 -6.41 32.19
CA TYR A 173 11.73 -6.03 33.41
C TYR A 173 10.65 -5.49 34.36
N HIS A 174 10.29 -6.28 35.36
CA HIS A 174 9.22 -5.93 36.29
C HIS A 174 9.59 -4.62 37.00
N PRO A 175 8.63 -3.69 37.21
CA PRO A 175 8.83 -2.50 38.04
C PRO A 175 9.20 -2.81 39.50
N GLU A 176 9.19 -4.08 39.89
CA GLU A 176 9.52 -4.55 41.26
C GLU A 176 10.96 -4.20 41.68
N VAL A 177 11.90 -4.05 40.72
CA VAL A 177 13.26 -3.54 41.02
C VAL A 177 13.21 -2.06 41.46
N PHE A 178 12.16 -1.31 41.10
CA PHE A 178 11.94 0.08 41.49
C PHE A 178 10.93 0.27 42.64
N GLU A 179 9.87 -0.55 42.75
CA GLU A 179 8.77 -0.30 43.71
C GLU A 179 9.08 -0.74 45.15
N ASN A 180 9.99 -1.69 45.39
CA ASN A 180 10.34 -2.10 46.76
C ASN A 180 11.13 -1.03 47.55
N PHE A 181 11.57 0.05 46.89
CA PHE A 181 12.24 1.17 47.54
C PHE A 181 11.30 2.17 48.24
N ARG A 182 9.97 2.08 48.06
CA ARG A 182 9.05 3.05 48.69
C ARG A 182 8.39 2.57 50.00
N ARG A 183 8.55 1.30 50.38
CA ARG A 183 7.72 0.71 51.46
C ARG A 183 8.46 0.31 52.75
N ALA A 184 9.74 0.67 52.88
CA ALA A 184 10.47 0.56 54.15
C ALA A 184 10.84 1.96 54.67
N HIS A 185 9.83 2.68 55.14
CA HIS A 185 9.94 3.79 56.08
C HIS A 185 8.91 3.60 57.19
#